data_AF-A0A2P5LNK6-F1
#
_entry.id   AF-A0A2P5LNK6-F1
#
_cell.length_a   1.000
_cell.length_b   1.000
_cell.length_c   1.000
_cell.angle_alpha   90.00
_cell.angle_beta   90.00
_cell.angle_gamma   90.00
#
_symmetry.space_group_name_H-M   'P 1'
#
loop_
_entity.id
_entity.type
_entity.pdbx_description
1 polymer ?
#
loop_
_entity_poly.entity_id
_entity_poly.type
_entity_poly.pdbx_seq_one_letter_code
_entity_poly.pdbx_strand_id
1 'polypeptide(L)'
;MAGERRAAFTRREAIVGAGACLSFGARAETASTLLVTHPAGLAHDMGPAHVERPERLRAVLRALDDDARFAGLMRAEAPLAAQEALLRAHSSEHLARLAKSAPADGYARIGPDVAM
;
A
#
# COMPACT_ATOMS: atom_id res chain seq x y z
N MET A 1 4.22 27.31 -15.59
CA MET A 1 3.03 26.45 -15.59
C MET A 1 3.13 25.57 -14.36
N ALA A 2 2.28 25.84 -13.37
CA ALA A 2 2.44 25.38 -12.00
C ALA A 2 2.18 23.87 -11.88
N GLY A 3 3.14 23.15 -11.29
CA GLY A 3 2.99 21.74 -10.96
C GLY A 3 1.98 21.56 -9.83
N GLU A 4 1.00 20.68 -10.06
CA GLU A 4 0.07 20.23 -9.04
C GLU A 4 0.84 19.59 -7.89
N ARG A 5 0.85 20.27 -6.74
CA ARG A 5 1.31 19.69 -5.48
C ARG A 5 0.27 18.66 -5.04
N ARG A 6 0.53 17.38 -5.26
CA ARG A 6 -0.23 16.30 -4.61
C ARG A 6 -0.05 16.43 -3.10
N ALA A 7 -1.15 16.68 -2.39
CA ALA A 7 -1.15 16.89 -0.94
C ALA A 7 -0.57 15.66 -0.23
N ALA A 8 0.35 15.90 0.70
CA ALA A 8 0.99 14.85 1.49
C ALA A 8 0.00 14.30 2.51
N PHE A 9 -0.38 13.03 2.35
CA PHE A 9 -1.33 12.32 3.21
C PHE A 9 -0.84 12.29 4.67
N THR A 10 -1.54 13.00 5.57
CA THR A 10 -1.22 13.02 7.00
C THR A 10 -2.17 12.16 7.82
N ARG A 11 -1.71 11.67 8.99
CA ARG A 11 -2.52 10.88 9.94
C ARG A 11 -3.83 11.59 10.36
N ARG A 12 -3.85 12.93 10.33
CA ARG A 12 -5.06 13.72 10.62
C ARG A 12 -6.09 13.63 9.49
N GLU A 13 -5.67 13.61 8.24
CA GLU A 13 -6.58 13.53 7.08
C GLU A 13 -7.28 12.17 7.00
N ALA A 14 -6.59 11.08 7.39
CA ALA A 14 -7.18 9.74 7.47
C ALA A 14 -8.23 9.60 8.60
N ILE A 15 -8.09 10.35 9.69
CA ILE A 15 -9.00 10.27 10.86
C ILE A 15 -10.24 11.18 10.66
N VAL A 16 -10.12 12.26 9.89
CA VAL A 16 -11.25 13.12 9.52
C VAL A 16 -12.00 12.48 8.35
N GLY A 17 -12.82 11.48 8.67
CA GLY A 17 -13.77 10.88 7.73
C GLY A 17 -14.58 11.97 7.00
N ALA A 18 -14.70 11.80 5.68
CA ALA A 18 -15.14 12.76 4.64
C ALA A 18 -14.02 13.58 3.96
N GLY A 19 -12.98 14.04 4.67
CA GLY A 19 -11.90 14.84 4.08
C GLY A 19 -10.95 14.05 3.18
N ALA A 20 -10.56 12.84 3.60
CA ALA A 20 -9.70 11.94 2.82
C ALA A 20 -10.36 11.44 1.52
N CYS A 21 -11.69 11.38 1.47
CA CYS A 21 -12.42 10.90 0.29
C CYS A 21 -12.25 11.85 -0.91
N LEU A 22 -12.11 13.16 -0.67
CA LEU A 22 -11.94 14.16 -1.73
C LEU A 22 -10.56 14.09 -2.39
N SER A 23 -9.51 13.77 -1.62
CA SER A 23 -8.16 13.54 -2.15
C SER A 23 -8.04 12.25 -2.97
N PHE A 24 -9.09 11.42 -2.95
CA PHE A 24 -9.14 10.10 -3.58
C PHE A 24 -10.18 9.96 -4.69
N GLY A 25 -10.89 11.03 -5.05
CA GLY A 25 -11.91 10.97 -6.11
C GLY A 25 -13.07 10.02 -5.81
N ALA A 26 -13.32 9.69 -4.55
CA ALA A 26 -14.39 8.79 -4.16
C ALA A 26 -15.74 9.53 -4.15
N ARG A 27 -16.69 9.09 -4.97
CA ARG A 27 -18.09 9.56 -4.90
C ARG A 27 -18.79 8.87 -3.72
N ALA A 28 -19.51 9.67 -2.94
CA ALA A 28 -20.25 9.22 -1.77
C ALA A 28 -21.51 8.45 -2.21
N GLU A 29 -21.44 7.12 -2.12
CA GLU A 29 -22.60 6.30 -1.79
C GLU A 29 -22.37 5.66 -0.42
N THR A 30 -23.45 5.19 0.20
CA THR A 30 -23.68 4.90 1.63
C THR A 30 -22.78 3.87 2.33
N ALA A 31 -21.56 3.64 1.86
CA ALA A 31 -20.55 2.86 2.56
C ALA A 31 -19.46 3.76 3.14
N SER A 32 -19.34 3.76 4.47
CA SER A 32 -18.31 4.53 5.21
C SER A 32 -16.93 3.88 5.21
N THR A 33 -16.72 2.79 4.46
CA THR A 33 -15.51 1.95 4.52
C THR A 33 -14.73 2.02 3.21
N LEU A 34 -13.43 2.32 3.33
CA LEU A 34 -12.49 2.42 2.21
C LEU A 34 -11.54 1.21 2.20
N LEU A 35 -11.48 0.52 1.06
CA LEU A 35 -10.45 -0.45 0.74
C LEU A 35 -9.32 0.24 -0.02
N VAL A 36 -8.15 0.32 0.61
CA VAL A 36 -6.92 0.86 0.00
C VAL A 36 -5.99 -0.29 -0.38
N THR A 37 -5.60 -0.39 -1.65
CA THR A 37 -4.69 -1.43 -2.16
C THR A 37 -3.85 -0.89 -3.34
N HIS A 38 -2.85 -1.62 -3.83
CA HIS A 38 -2.08 -1.21 -5.00
C HIS A 38 -1.60 -2.44 -5.80
N PRO A 39 -1.64 -2.42 -7.15
CA PRO A 39 -1.22 -3.56 -7.97
C PRO A 39 0.19 -4.08 -7.68
N ALA A 40 1.13 -3.19 -7.32
CA ALA A 40 2.50 -3.57 -6.90
C ALA A 40 2.55 -4.58 -5.75
N GLY A 41 1.55 -4.64 -4.87
CA GLY A 41 1.48 -5.67 -3.84
C GLY A 41 1.35 -7.09 -4.40
N LEU A 42 0.84 -7.24 -5.63
CA LEU A 42 0.75 -8.52 -6.33
C LEU A 42 2.06 -8.91 -7.05
N ALA A 43 2.99 -7.97 -7.16
CA ALA A 43 4.31 -8.16 -7.74
C ALA A 43 5.39 -8.44 -6.68
N HIS A 44 5.06 -8.34 -5.38
CA HIS A 44 5.97 -8.68 -4.31
C HIS A 44 6.05 -10.20 -4.13
N ASP A 45 7.18 -10.78 -4.49
CA ASP A 45 7.47 -12.20 -4.35
C ASP A 45 8.74 -12.39 -3.52
N MET A 46 8.64 -13.12 -2.41
CA MET A 46 9.77 -13.47 -1.54
C MET A 46 10.37 -14.84 -1.86
N GLY A 47 9.91 -15.47 -2.93
CA GLY A 47 10.48 -16.67 -3.50
C GLY A 47 9.75 -17.96 -3.14
N PRO A 48 10.20 -19.08 -3.74
CA PRO A 48 9.54 -20.36 -3.61
C PRO A 48 9.39 -20.80 -2.16
N ALA A 49 8.22 -21.38 -1.83
CA ALA A 49 7.86 -21.87 -0.51
C ALA A 49 7.75 -20.80 0.60
N HIS A 50 7.90 -19.50 0.29
CA HIS A 50 7.65 -18.46 1.27
C HIS A 50 6.15 -18.37 1.61
N VAL A 51 5.84 -18.13 2.90
CA VAL A 51 4.44 -18.09 3.37
C VAL A 51 3.73 -16.81 2.97
N GLU A 52 4.47 -15.71 2.88
CA GLU A 52 4.02 -14.43 2.39
C GLU A 52 4.27 -14.44 0.87
N ARG A 53 3.17 -14.60 0.12
CA ARG A 53 3.12 -14.80 -1.33
C ARG A 53 1.96 -14.01 -1.94
N PRO A 54 2.04 -13.56 -3.20
CA PRO A 54 0.99 -12.77 -3.86
C PRO A 54 -0.41 -13.37 -3.78
N GLU A 55 -0.53 -14.70 -3.74
CA GLU A 55 -1.81 -15.43 -3.68
C GLU A 55 -2.61 -15.09 -2.43
N ARG A 56 -1.94 -14.70 -1.33
CA ARG A 56 -2.63 -14.25 -0.11
C ARG A 56 -3.43 -12.98 -0.37
N LEU A 57 -2.82 -11.98 -1.01
CA LEU A 57 -3.51 -10.76 -1.38
C LEU A 57 -4.61 -11.02 -2.42
N ARG A 58 -4.33 -11.86 -3.44
CA ARG A 58 -5.37 -12.26 -4.42
C ARG A 58 -6.57 -12.94 -3.76
N ALA A 59 -6.35 -13.79 -2.77
CA ALA A 59 -7.44 -14.47 -2.05
C ALA A 59 -8.33 -13.47 -1.30
N VAL A 60 -7.73 -12.49 -0.62
CA VAL A 60 -8.47 -11.43 0.07
C VAL A 60 -9.26 -10.57 -0.92
N LEU A 61 -8.62 -10.10 -2.00
CA LEU A 61 -9.28 -9.25 -2.99
C LEU A 61 -10.45 -9.98 -3.66
N ARG A 62 -10.28 -11.24 -4.07
CA ARG A 62 -11.38 -12.05 -4.62
C ARG A 62 -12.54 -12.20 -3.64
N ALA A 63 -12.25 -12.53 -2.36
CA ALA A 63 -13.31 -12.66 -1.35
C ALA A 63 -14.09 -11.36 -1.13
N LEU A 64 -13.43 -10.20 -1.25
CA LEU A 64 -14.09 -8.88 -1.16
C LEU A 64 -14.82 -8.49 -2.45
N ASP A 65 -14.45 -9.05 -3.60
CA ASP A 65 -15.08 -8.77 -4.90
C ASP A 65 -16.30 -9.68 -5.14
N ASP A 66 -16.22 -10.95 -4.75
CA ASP A 66 -17.23 -11.97 -5.05
C ASP A 66 -18.45 -11.91 -4.09
N ASP A 67 -18.31 -11.28 -2.92
CA ASP A 67 -19.36 -11.22 -1.90
C ASP A 67 -20.10 -9.87 -1.92
N ALA A 68 -21.40 -9.92 -2.23
CA ALA A 68 -22.26 -8.75 -2.35
C ALA A 68 -22.31 -7.86 -1.10
N ARG A 69 -21.97 -8.39 0.09
CA ARG A 69 -21.88 -7.60 1.34
C ARG A 69 -20.81 -6.50 1.26
N PHE A 70 -19.81 -6.67 0.40
CA PHE A 70 -18.71 -5.74 0.20
C PHE A 70 -18.83 -4.91 -1.08
N ALA A 71 -19.93 -5.05 -1.83
CA ALA A 71 -20.16 -4.31 -3.07
C ALA A 71 -20.13 -2.78 -2.86
N GLY A 72 -20.48 -2.31 -1.65
CA GLY A 72 -20.45 -0.89 -1.32
C GLY A 72 -19.06 -0.33 -1.01
N LEU A 73 -18.01 -1.15 -0.84
CA LEU A 73 -16.69 -0.63 -0.43
C LEU A 73 -16.19 0.44 -1.40
N MET A 74 -15.87 1.63 -0.86
CA MET A 74 -15.09 2.61 -1.62
C MET A 74 -13.71 2.01 -1.87
N ARG A 75 -13.14 2.23 -3.06
CA ARG A 75 -11.84 1.65 -3.44
C ARG A 75 -10.88 2.75 -3.87
N ALA A 76 -9.65 2.62 -3.42
CA ALA A 76 -8.60 3.61 -3.57
C ALA A 76 -7.25 2.93 -3.79
N GLU A 77 -6.42 3.52 -4.65
CA GLU A 77 -5.06 3.06 -4.86
C GLU A 77 -4.08 3.69 -3.86
N ALA A 78 -3.28 2.89 -3.16
CA ALA A 78 -2.30 3.41 -2.20
C ALA A 78 -1.23 4.28 -2.90
N PRO A 79 -0.96 5.52 -2.45
CA PRO A 79 0.11 6.32 -3.01
C PRO A 79 1.47 5.79 -2.53
N LEU A 80 2.53 6.14 -3.26
CA LEU A 80 3.90 5.94 -2.76
C LEU A 80 4.10 6.73 -1.45
N ALA A 81 4.72 6.08 -0.48
CA ALA A 81 5.06 6.72 0.79
C ALA A 81 6.13 7.79 0.56
N ALA A 82 5.87 9.00 1.05
CA ALA A 82 6.87 10.06 1.08
C ALA A 82 8.04 9.67 2.00
N GLN A 83 9.27 10.03 1.64
CA GLN A 83 10.46 9.64 2.40
C GLN A 83 10.41 10.18 3.84
N GLU A 84 9.85 11.37 4.05
CA GLU A 84 9.65 11.97 5.36
C GLU A 84 8.68 11.14 6.22
N ALA A 85 7.75 10.41 5.60
CA ALA A 85 6.87 9.50 6.32
C ALA A 85 7.60 8.26 6.82
N LEU A 86 8.48 7.71 6.00
CA LEU A 86 9.32 6.57 6.38
C LEU A 86 10.30 6.95 7.51
N LEU A 87 10.90 8.15 7.41
CA LEU A 87 11.86 8.66 8.41
C LEU A 87 11.24 8.98 9.78
N ARG A 88 9.91 9.08 9.89
CA ARG A 88 9.24 9.17 11.20
C ARG A 88 9.29 7.87 12.00
N ALA A 89 9.48 6.73 11.34
CA ALA A 89 9.49 5.40 11.97
C ALA A 89 10.86 4.71 11.88
N HIS A 90 11.68 5.07 10.89
CA HIS A 90 12.93 4.38 10.58
C HIS A 90 14.10 5.34 10.44
N SER A 91 15.32 4.86 10.75
CA SER A 91 16.54 5.64 10.50
C SER A 91 16.85 5.77 9.01
N SER A 92 17.52 6.85 8.63
CA SER A 92 18.00 7.04 7.25
C SER A 92 18.95 5.93 6.81
N GLU A 93 19.79 5.43 7.71
CA GLU A 93 20.70 4.30 7.45
C GLU A 93 19.93 3.01 7.13
N HIS A 94 18.83 2.73 7.86
CA HIS A 94 18.00 1.56 7.58
C HIS A 94 17.39 1.63 6.18
N LEU A 95 16.83 2.79 5.79
CA LEU A 95 16.26 2.99 4.46
C LEU A 95 17.31 2.86 3.36
N ALA A 96 18.50 3.42 3.57
CA ALA A 96 19.61 3.31 2.63
C ALA A 96 20.09 1.85 2.47
N ARG A 97 20.12 1.08 3.57
CA ARG A 97 20.44 -0.35 3.53
C ARG A 97 19.40 -1.13 2.73
N LEU A 98 18.11 -0.92 2.99
CA LEU A 98 17.04 -1.59 2.25
C LEU A 98 17.12 -1.29 0.74
N ALA A 99 17.31 -0.02 0.37
CA ALA A 99 17.41 0.37 -1.03
C ALA A 99 18.61 -0.28 -1.74
N LYS A 100 19.75 -0.45 -1.06
CA LYS A 100 20.94 -1.13 -1.58
C LYS A 100 20.78 -2.64 -1.67
N SER A 101 19.90 -3.23 -0.87
CA SER A 101 19.66 -4.67 -0.86
C SER A 101 18.71 -5.13 -1.97
N ALA A 102 18.03 -4.22 -2.66
CA ALA A 102 17.10 -4.56 -3.74
C ALA A 102 17.83 -5.32 -4.86
N PRO A 103 17.46 -6.58 -5.13
CA PRO A 103 18.11 -7.36 -6.17
C PRO A 103 17.74 -6.81 -7.56
N ALA A 104 18.68 -6.90 -8.50
CA ALA A 104 18.38 -6.64 -9.92
C ALA A 104 17.63 -7.82 -10.57
N ASP A 105 17.85 -9.03 -10.07
CA ASP A 105 17.21 -10.28 -10.46
C ASP A 105 17.24 -11.26 -9.28
N GLY A 106 16.26 -12.16 -9.21
CA GLY A 106 16.14 -13.15 -8.13
C GLY A 106 15.74 -12.53 -6.80
N TYR A 107 16.30 -13.07 -5.71
CA TYR A 107 15.92 -12.70 -4.35
C TYR A 107 17.15 -12.35 -3.50
N ALA A 108 17.03 -11.35 -2.65
CA ALA A 108 18.05 -10.94 -1.68
C ALA A 108 17.54 -11.17 -0.26
N ARG A 109 18.35 -11.84 0.56
CA ARG A 109 18.02 -12.09 1.97
C ARG A 109 18.30 -10.85 2.82
N ILE A 110 17.28 -10.35 3.51
CA ILE A 110 17.36 -9.17 4.38
C ILE A 110 17.45 -9.56 5.85
N GLY A 111 16.81 -10.68 6.22
CA GLY A 111 16.79 -11.22 7.56
C GLY A 111 16.61 -12.75 7.56
N PRO A 112 16.47 -13.36 8.75
CA PRO A 112 16.24 -14.81 8.87
C PRO A 112 14.99 -15.30 8.12
N ASP A 113 13.97 -14.45 8.03
CA ASP A 113 12.65 -14.77 7.49
C ASP A 113 12.13 -13.65 6.56
N VAL A 114 13.02 -12.80 6.05
CA VAL A 114 12.68 -11.69 5.16
C VAL A 114 13.58 -11.73 3.94
N ALA A 115 12.96 -11.76 2.77
CA ALA A 115 13.59 -11.61 1.47
C ALA A 115 12.94 -10.47 0.68
N MET A 116 13.60 -10.02 -0.37
CA MET A 116 13.07 -9.07 -1.37
C MET A 116 13.55 -9.44 -2.76
#